data_AF-A0AAU0KGG9-F1
#
_entry.id   AF-A0AAU0KGG9-F1
#
_cell.length_a   1.000
_cell.length_b   1.000
_cell.length_c   1.000
_cell.angle_alpha   90.00
_cell.angle_beta   90.00
_cell.angle_gamma   90.00
#
_symmetry.space_group_name_H-M   'P 1'
#
loop_
_entity.id
_entity.type
_entity.pdbx_description
1 polymer ?
#
loop_
_entity_poly.entity_id
_entity_poly.type
_entity_poly.pdbx_seq_one_letter_code
_entity_poly.pdbx_strand_id
1 'polypeptide(L)'
;MDFAAHVPAAVREYTTALLEGDKMGSGLVASIANFERQLFETKEAIEVEARLGSGGSLITLREQEAELGNIRDVLVEHRNCLLRLVHDHRMLSAYLLLIPEITSDEQWYQIINSAYGAGKDFERWRERLRLAHEEKEEIADIAEKLARAIDKFSRNGVEGPAEFYSVRVLLGNTDNDESGGHNQYIWQAARKDLLGERENTRERHEPAQPSLEFESELEVGPVLSHHSNIRFVSPGEPVEHDPLAGVRYGWEKAPPLAALLKTVAKAGRDFKPQEEGVIDAALESRQGSVKTQYLRALAYLLIIVNNFTLTTPLMRAMSIIANVVINLPDVDVTYDDVRKALSHRAIGHWKTRGKKPS
;
A
#
# COMPACT_ATOMS: atom_id res chain seq x y z
N MET A 1 20.65 -33.96 7.27
CA MET A 1 19.85 -33.67 8.48
C MET A 1 19.25 -34.97 9.02
N ASP A 2 19.36 -35.24 10.33
CA ASP A 2 18.81 -36.46 10.93
C ASP A 2 17.35 -36.25 11.33
N PHE A 3 16.43 -36.82 10.55
CA PHE A 3 14.99 -36.67 10.77
C PHE A 3 14.43 -37.75 11.70
N ALA A 4 13.44 -37.39 12.52
CA ALA A 4 12.72 -38.37 13.32
C ALA A 4 11.97 -39.36 12.41
N ALA A 5 11.87 -40.63 12.84
CA ALA A 5 11.32 -41.71 12.02
C ALA A 5 9.84 -41.51 11.62
N HIS A 6 9.11 -40.67 12.36
CA HIS A 6 7.70 -40.40 12.14
C HIS A 6 7.41 -39.28 11.12
N VAL A 7 8.45 -38.61 10.62
CA VAL A 7 8.30 -37.52 9.64
C VAL A 7 8.08 -38.11 8.25
N PRO A 8 7.00 -37.74 7.53
CA PRO A 8 6.77 -38.18 6.16
C PRO A 8 7.96 -37.89 5.23
N ALA A 9 8.23 -38.78 4.26
CA ALA A 9 9.36 -38.63 3.34
C ALA A 9 9.34 -37.31 2.56
N ALA A 10 8.17 -36.95 2.03
CA ALA A 10 7.93 -35.66 1.37
C ALA A 10 8.30 -34.47 2.26
N VAL A 11 7.85 -34.47 3.52
CA VAL A 11 8.16 -33.38 4.47
C VAL A 11 9.67 -33.26 4.69
N ARG A 12 10.40 -34.38 4.78
CA ARG A 12 11.87 -34.39 4.91
C ARG A 12 12.54 -33.76 3.69
N GLU A 13 12.18 -34.20 2.50
CA GLU A 13 12.73 -33.68 1.24
C GLU A 13 12.48 -32.17 1.11
N TYR A 14 11.24 -31.74 1.30
CA TYR A 14 10.86 -30.33 1.19
C TYR A 14 11.55 -29.45 2.23
N THR A 15 11.62 -29.91 3.49
CA THR A 15 12.28 -29.14 4.55
C THR A 15 13.79 -29.06 4.32
N THR A 16 14.42 -30.12 3.83
CA THR A 16 15.82 -30.09 3.40
C THR A 16 16.02 -29.08 2.28
N ALA A 17 15.18 -29.10 1.24
CA ALA A 17 15.26 -28.15 0.13
C ALA A 17 15.11 -26.69 0.60
N LEU A 18 14.18 -26.40 1.52
CA LEU A 18 14.02 -25.04 2.08
C LEU A 18 15.21 -24.60 2.93
N LEU A 19 15.78 -25.51 3.73
CA LEU A 19 16.85 -25.18 4.68
C LEU A 19 18.21 -25.10 3.99
N GLU A 20 18.56 -26.12 3.21
CA GLU A 20 19.87 -26.29 2.59
C GLU A 20 19.94 -25.68 1.18
N GLY A 21 18.79 -25.43 0.56
CA GLY A 21 18.67 -24.98 -0.82
C GLY A 21 18.46 -26.15 -1.78
N ASP A 22 18.09 -25.82 -3.01
CA ASP A 22 17.91 -26.77 -4.09
C ASP A 22 18.41 -26.17 -5.42
N LYS A 23 17.96 -26.71 -6.55
CA LYS A 23 18.34 -26.18 -7.87
C LYS A 23 17.83 -24.75 -8.13
N MET A 24 16.90 -24.24 -7.32
CA MET A 24 16.24 -22.95 -7.49
C MET A 24 16.77 -21.85 -6.56
N GLY A 25 17.63 -22.15 -5.57
CA GLY A 25 18.14 -21.11 -4.68
C GLY A 25 19.03 -21.56 -3.53
N SER A 26 19.59 -20.60 -2.79
CA SER A 26 20.62 -20.81 -1.75
C SER A 26 20.13 -21.36 -0.41
N GLY A 27 18.83 -21.63 -0.25
CA GLY A 27 18.26 -22.11 1.03
C GLY A 27 18.32 -21.08 2.17
N LEU A 28 17.62 -21.36 3.26
CA LEU A 28 17.59 -20.47 4.42
C LEU A 28 18.95 -20.40 5.13
N VAL A 29 19.69 -21.51 5.23
CA VAL A 29 20.97 -21.54 5.95
C VAL A 29 22.01 -20.65 5.28
N ALA A 30 22.19 -20.74 3.96
CA ALA A 30 23.15 -19.88 3.27
C ALA A 30 22.66 -18.43 3.21
N SER A 31 21.35 -18.19 3.13
CA SER A 31 20.78 -16.84 3.18
C SER A 31 21.07 -16.16 4.53
N ILE A 32 20.87 -16.86 5.65
CA ILE A 32 21.23 -16.36 7.00
C ILE A 32 22.73 -16.04 7.06
N ALA A 33 23.59 -16.95 6.62
CA ALA A 33 25.04 -16.73 6.61
C ALA A 33 25.44 -15.51 5.76
N ASN A 34 24.76 -15.29 4.62
CA ASN A 34 24.99 -14.12 3.78
C ASN A 34 24.60 -12.81 4.47
N PHE A 35 23.46 -12.78 5.17
CA PHE A 35 23.04 -11.60 5.95
C PHE A 35 23.94 -11.37 7.16
N GLU A 36 24.41 -12.41 7.83
CA GLU A 36 25.38 -12.30 8.92
C GLU A 36 26.72 -11.71 8.44
N ARG A 37 27.18 -12.10 7.24
CA ARG A 37 28.35 -11.49 6.61
C ARG A 37 28.12 -10.01 6.28
N GLN A 38 27.00 -9.67 5.65
CA GLN A 38 26.68 -8.26 5.33
C GLN A 38 26.58 -7.41 6.60
N LEU A 39 25.97 -7.92 7.67
CA LEU A 39 25.92 -7.25 8.97
C LEU A 39 27.32 -6.98 9.53
N PHE A 40 28.24 -7.93 9.39
CA PHE A 40 29.63 -7.76 9.81
C PHE A 40 30.30 -6.65 8.98
N GLU A 41 30.19 -6.68 7.66
CA GLU A 41 30.74 -5.66 6.75
C GLU A 41 30.16 -4.26 7.02
N THR A 42 28.85 -4.14 7.23
CA THR A 42 28.20 -2.87 7.58
C THR A 42 28.69 -2.34 8.93
N LYS A 43 28.90 -3.20 9.93
CA LYS A 43 29.45 -2.80 11.23
C LYS A 43 30.90 -2.30 11.11
N GLU A 44 31.73 -2.94 10.31
CA GLU A 44 33.09 -2.45 10.02
C GLU A 44 33.05 -1.08 9.32
N ALA A 45 32.14 -0.88 8.37
CA ALA A 45 31.96 0.40 7.69
C ALA A 45 31.50 1.52 8.65
N ILE A 46 30.58 1.22 9.58
CA ILE A 46 30.16 2.14 10.64
C ILE A 46 31.35 2.56 11.50
N GLU A 47 32.22 1.62 11.87
CA GLU A 47 33.41 1.92 12.68
C GLU A 47 34.40 2.82 11.94
N VAL A 48 34.65 2.54 10.65
CA VAL A 48 35.51 3.38 9.81
C VAL A 48 34.95 4.80 9.67
N GLU A 49 33.66 4.93 9.36
CA GLU A 49 33.03 6.24 9.15
C GLU A 49 32.96 7.06 10.45
N ALA A 50 32.72 6.40 11.59
CA ALA A 50 32.77 7.01 12.90
C ALA A 50 34.16 7.60 13.23
N ARG A 51 35.25 6.96 12.77
CA ARG A 51 36.62 7.50 12.91
C ARG A 51 36.89 8.69 11.99
N LEU A 52 36.27 8.73 10.81
CA LEU A 52 36.43 9.81 9.83
C LEU A 52 35.60 11.06 10.15
N GLY A 53 34.59 10.95 11.01
CA GLY A 53 33.78 12.09 11.48
C GLY A 53 32.76 12.61 10.46
N SER A 54 32.42 11.82 9.45
CA SER A 54 31.39 12.18 8.46
C SER A 54 30.02 11.69 8.93
N GLY A 55 29.19 12.63 9.39
CA GLY A 55 27.93 12.32 10.09
C GLY A 55 26.78 11.86 9.18
N GLY A 56 26.78 12.24 7.90
CA GLY A 56 25.68 11.93 6.97
C GLY A 56 25.61 10.45 6.60
N SER A 57 26.76 9.85 6.30
CA SER A 57 26.88 8.41 5.94
C SER A 57 26.62 7.48 7.14
N LEU A 58 26.86 7.96 8.36
CA LEU A 58 26.69 7.16 9.57
C LEU A 58 25.22 6.83 9.86
N ILE A 59 24.29 7.73 9.55
CA ILE A 59 22.86 7.51 9.78
C ILE A 59 22.35 6.42 8.83
N THR A 60 22.66 6.52 7.55
CA THR A 60 22.23 5.55 6.53
C THR A 60 22.81 4.16 6.79
N LEU A 61 24.07 4.06 7.21
CA LEU A 61 24.68 2.76 7.56
C LEU A 61 24.02 2.11 8.78
N ARG A 62 23.58 2.89 9.78
CA ARG A 62 22.87 2.37 10.96
C ARG A 62 21.46 1.89 10.63
N GLU A 63 20.76 2.60 9.75
CA GLU A 63 19.47 2.16 9.22
C GLU A 63 19.62 0.84 8.48
N GLN A 64 20.66 0.72 7.64
CA GLN A 64 20.99 -0.53 6.95
C GLN A 64 21.34 -1.67 7.92
N GLU A 65 22.13 -1.41 8.96
CA GLU A 65 22.45 -2.41 9.99
C GLU A 65 21.17 -2.93 10.67
N ALA A 66 20.26 -2.01 11.05
CA ALA A 66 18.99 -2.38 11.68
C ALA A 66 18.10 -3.19 10.72
N GLU A 67 18.02 -2.82 9.45
CA GLU A 67 17.27 -3.54 8.43
C GLU A 67 17.81 -4.96 8.23
N LEU A 68 19.13 -5.10 8.00
CA LEU A 68 19.78 -6.40 7.83
C LEU A 68 19.61 -7.28 9.07
N GLY A 69 19.68 -6.70 10.27
CA GLY A 69 19.46 -7.38 11.55
C GLY A 69 18.06 -7.95 11.64
N ASN A 70 17.05 -7.12 11.35
CA ASN A 70 15.65 -7.54 11.32
C ASN A 70 15.40 -8.67 10.31
N ILE A 71 15.97 -8.58 9.10
CA ILE A 71 15.82 -9.63 8.08
C ILE A 71 16.46 -10.94 8.57
N ARG A 72 17.67 -10.88 9.11
CA ARG A 72 18.38 -12.04 9.64
C ARG A 72 17.57 -12.73 10.74
N ASP A 73 17.03 -11.98 11.69
CA ASP A 73 16.29 -12.54 12.82
C ASP A 73 14.98 -13.22 12.37
N VAL A 74 14.27 -12.61 11.40
CA VAL A 74 13.11 -13.24 10.76
C VAL A 74 13.50 -14.56 10.09
N LEU A 75 14.61 -14.61 9.35
CA LEU A 75 15.08 -15.85 8.71
C LEU A 75 15.49 -16.93 9.73
N VAL A 76 16.08 -16.54 10.86
CA VAL A 76 16.43 -17.46 11.95
C VAL A 76 15.17 -18.01 12.60
N GLU A 77 14.17 -17.18 12.88
CA GLU A 77 12.87 -17.61 13.39
C GLU A 77 12.21 -18.60 12.42
N HIS A 78 12.24 -18.29 11.13
CA HIS A 78 11.74 -19.13 10.06
C HIS A 78 12.40 -20.51 10.03
N ARG A 79 13.73 -20.55 10.08
CA ARG A 79 14.51 -21.79 10.20
C ARG A 79 14.11 -22.58 11.43
N ASN A 80 14.01 -21.92 12.58
CA ASN A 80 13.66 -22.58 13.85
C ASN A 80 12.24 -23.15 13.82
N CYS A 81 11.29 -22.44 13.19
CA CYS A 81 9.94 -22.93 12.98
C CYS A 81 9.92 -24.22 12.15
N LEU A 82 10.64 -24.27 11.02
CA LEU A 82 10.74 -25.47 10.19
C LEU A 82 11.37 -26.64 10.95
N LEU A 83 12.43 -26.39 11.73
CA LEU A 83 13.04 -27.42 12.58
C LEU A 83 12.05 -27.93 13.63
N ARG A 84 11.23 -27.07 14.26
CA ARG A 84 10.18 -27.52 15.19
C ARG A 84 9.11 -28.37 14.49
N LEU A 85 8.64 -27.96 13.31
CA LEU A 85 7.66 -28.73 12.55
C LEU A 85 8.14 -30.16 12.24
N VAL A 86 9.46 -30.37 12.15
CA VAL A 86 10.02 -31.67 11.79
C VAL A 86 10.55 -32.48 12.98
N HIS A 87 11.07 -31.82 14.02
CA HIS A 87 11.70 -32.51 15.16
C HIS A 87 10.87 -32.51 16.44
N ASP A 88 9.86 -31.65 16.57
CA ASP A 88 9.03 -31.61 17.77
C ASP A 88 8.17 -32.87 17.88
N HIS A 89 8.29 -33.60 18.99
CA HIS A 89 7.57 -34.85 19.23
C HIS A 89 6.04 -34.71 19.13
N ARG A 90 5.48 -33.52 19.38
CA ARG A 90 4.03 -33.27 19.25
C ARG A 90 3.55 -33.44 17.81
N MET A 91 4.42 -33.19 16.82
CA MET A 91 4.10 -33.32 15.40
C MET A 91 3.80 -34.75 14.97
N LEU A 92 4.27 -35.78 15.70
CA LEU A 92 3.85 -37.17 15.48
C LEU A 92 2.33 -37.31 15.43
N SER A 93 1.63 -36.69 16.39
CA SER A 93 0.16 -36.77 16.46
C SER A 93 -0.49 -36.00 15.31
N ALA A 94 0.08 -34.86 14.89
CA ALA A 94 -0.40 -34.12 13.73
C ALA A 94 -0.25 -34.94 12.44
N TYR A 95 0.92 -35.56 12.21
CA TYR A 95 1.16 -36.39 11.03
C TYR A 95 0.24 -37.61 10.98
N LEU A 96 0.02 -38.29 12.11
CA LEU A 96 -0.93 -39.41 12.16
C LEU A 96 -2.36 -39.01 11.80
N LEU A 97 -2.80 -37.80 12.18
CA LEU A 97 -4.11 -37.27 11.80
C LEU A 97 -4.18 -36.89 10.31
N LEU A 98 -3.06 -36.48 9.72
CA LEU A 98 -2.98 -36.03 8.33
C LEU A 98 -2.79 -37.17 7.33
N ILE A 99 -2.12 -38.27 7.69
CA ILE A 99 -1.90 -39.42 6.80
C ILE A 99 -3.17 -39.88 6.04
N PRO A 100 -4.36 -40.03 6.66
CA PRO A 100 -5.56 -40.43 5.92
C PRO A 100 -6.15 -39.32 5.04
N GLU A 101 -5.78 -38.06 5.26
CA GLU A 101 -6.29 -36.88 4.54
C GLU A 101 -5.41 -36.50 3.34
N ILE A 102 -4.13 -36.87 3.36
CA ILE A 102 -3.14 -36.46 2.37
C ILE A 102 -2.94 -37.54 1.32
N THR A 103 -3.09 -37.14 0.07
CA THR A 103 -3.05 -38.03 -1.10
C THR A 103 -1.81 -37.88 -1.97
N SER A 104 -1.06 -36.79 -1.81
CA SER A 104 0.13 -36.48 -2.60
C SER A 104 1.22 -35.79 -1.77
N ASP A 105 2.46 -35.89 -2.25
CA ASP A 105 3.61 -35.19 -1.65
C ASP A 105 3.45 -33.66 -1.72
N GLU A 106 2.85 -33.16 -2.80
CA GLU A 106 2.55 -31.73 -2.96
C GLU A 106 1.66 -31.20 -1.83
N GLN A 107 0.66 -31.97 -1.40
CA GLN A 107 -0.19 -31.58 -0.26
C GLN A 107 0.60 -31.50 1.05
N TRP A 108 1.61 -32.36 1.24
CA TRP A 108 2.53 -32.23 2.38
C TRP A 108 3.32 -30.93 2.31
N TYR A 109 3.83 -30.57 1.13
CA TYR A 109 4.57 -29.31 0.93
C TYR A 109 3.69 -28.11 1.25
N GLN A 110 2.46 -28.12 0.75
CA GLN A 110 1.48 -27.06 0.99
C GLN A 110 1.14 -26.91 2.48
N ILE A 111 1.01 -28.01 3.23
CA ILE A 111 0.78 -27.96 4.68
C ILE A 111 1.95 -27.32 5.41
N ILE A 112 3.17 -27.80 5.15
CA ILE A 112 4.37 -27.28 5.82
C ILE A 112 4.58 -25.81 5.47
N ASN A 113 4.48 -25.45 4.19
CA ASN A 113 4.60 -24.08 3.72
C ASN A 113 3.52 -23.17 4.33
N SER A 114 2.27 -23.66 4.45
CA SER A 114 1.19 -22.90 5.07
C SER A 114 1.39 -22.73 6.57
N ALA A 115 1.81 -23.79 7.27
CA ALA A 115 2.08 -23.78 8.71
C ALA A 115 3.17 -22.77 9.07
N TYR A 116 4.26 -22.81 8.31
CA TYR A 116 5.36 -21.88 8.41
C TYR A 116 4.96 -20.44 8.01
N GLY A 117 4.35 -20.27 6.83
CA GLY A 117 3.97 -18.97 6.29
C GLY A 117 2.85 -18.25 7.04
N ALA A 118 2.07 -18.97 7.85
CA ALA A 118 1.08 -18.42 8.77
C ALA A 118 1.71 -17.77 10.02
N GLY A 119 2.97 -18.09 10.35
CA GLY A 119 3.69 -17.59 11.52
C GLY A 119 4.16 -16.13 11.40
N LYS A 120 3.58 -15.33 10.51
CA LYS A 120 3.97 -13.93 10.30
C LYS A 120 3.60 -13.06 11.50
N ASP A 121 4.41 -12.03 11.73
CA ASP A 121 4.07 -10.96 12.67
C ASP A 121 2.96 -10.07 12.09
N PHE A 122 1.73 -10.34 12.52
CA PHE A 122 0.55 -9.56 12.13
C PHE A 122 0.40 -8.24 12.91
N GLU A 123 1.19 -8.01 13.95
CA GLU A 123 1.10 -6.78 14.74
C GLU A 123 1.58 -5.57 13.94
N ARG A 124 2.67 -5.72 13.17
CA ARG A 124 3.14 -4.69 12.23
C ARG A 124 2.09 -4.29 11.19
N TRP A 125 1.28 -5.24 10.74
CA TRP A 125 0.19 -4.97 9.79
C TRP A 125 -0.98 -4.26 10.46
N ARG A 126 -1.35 -4.68 11.68
CA ARG A 126 -2.36 -4.00 12.48
C ARG A 126 -1.98 -2.55 12.74
N GLU A 127 -0.73 -2.33 13.14
CA GLU A 127 -0.22 -0.99 13.43
C GLU A 127 -0.25 -0.10 12.19
N ARG A 128 0.18 -0.61 11.03
CA ARG A 128 0.05 0.13 9.77
C ARG A 128 -1.39 0.46 9.40
N LEU A 129 -2.32 -0.46 9.57
CA LEU A 129 -3.74 -0.19 9.32
C LEU A 129 -4.32 0.82 10.31
N ARG A 130 -3.86 0.80 11.57
CA ARG A 130 -4.22 1.79 12.59
C ARG A 130 -3.70 3.18 12.19
N LEU A 131 -2.42 3.29 11.84
CA LEU A 131 -1.81 4.54 11.39
C LEU A 131 -2.51 5.08 10.14
N ALA A 132 -2.75 4.24 9.13
CA ALA A 132 -3.49 4.64 7.92
C ALA A 132 -4.92 5.11 8.24
N HIS A 133 -5.56 4.53 9.27
CA HIS A 133 -6.87 4.98 9.74
C HIS A 133 -6.80 6.33 10.46
N GLU A 134 -5.75 6.59 11.22
CA GLU A 134 -5.55 7.87 11.91
C GLU A 134 -5.20 8.97 10.91
N GLU A 135 -4.26 8.70 10.00
CA GLU A 135 -3.82 9.63 8.95
C GLU A 135 -4.97 10.01 8.02
N LYS A 136 -5.82 9.06 7.58
CA LYS A 136 -6.97 9.40 6.72
C LYS A 136 -7.98 10.31 7.43
N GLU A 137 -8.17 10.15 8.74
CA GLU A 137 -9.09 10.99 9.53
C GLU A 137 -8.49 12.38 9.73
N GLU A 138 -7.18 12.46 10.01
CA GLU A 138 -6.46 13.73 10.11
C GLU A 138 -6.51 14.50 8.78
N ILE A 139 -6.22 13.84 7.66
CA ILE A 139 -6.34 14.43 6.32
C ILE A 139 -7.76 14.93 6.07
N ALA A 140 -8.77 14.14 6.43
CA ALA A 140 -10.16 14.55 6.22
C ALA A 140 -10.55 15.77 7.06
N ASP A 141 -10.12 15.82 8.32
CA ASP A 141 -10.38 16.93 9.22
C ASP A 141 -9.66 18.21 8.81
N ILE A 142 -8.39 18.11 8.39
CA ILE A 142 -7.62 19.24 7.86
C ILE A 142 -8.29 19.76 6.58
N ALA A 143 -8.64 18.87 5.64
CA ALA A 143 -9.30 19.25 4.41
C ALA A 143 -10.63 19.97 4.67
N GLU A 144 -11.44 19.50 5.61
CA GLU A 144 -12.71 20.16 5.97
C GLU A 144 -12.50 21.49 6.70
N LYS A 145 -11.50 21.59 7.60
CA LYS A 145 -11.13 22.86 8.25
C LYS A 145 -10.68 23.89 7.21
N LEU A 146 -9.83 23.51 6.27
CA LEU A 146 -9.36 24.38 5.20
C LEU A 146 -10.51 24.81 4.29
N ALA A 147 -11.38 23.88 3.88
CA ALA A 147 -12.57 24.20 3.10
C ALA A 147 -13.47 25.22 3.81
N ARG A 148 -13.72 25.04 5.12
CA ARG A 148 -14.50 26.00 5.93
C ARG A 148 -13.81 27.36 6.04
N ALA A 149 -12.48 27.39 6.16
CA ALA A 149 -11.73 28.64 6.22
C ALA A 149 -11.82 29.43 4.90
N ILE A 150 -11.66 28.75 3.75
CA ILE A 150 -11.82 29.34 2.42
C ILE A 150 -13.25 29.86 2.23
N ASP A 151 -14.28 29.05 2.56
CA ASP A 151 -15.68 29.46 2.48
C ASP A 151 -15.95 30.70 3.35
N LYS A 152 -15.44 30.73 4.59
CA LYS A 152 -15.60 31.87 5.50
C LYS A 152 -14.90 33.12 4.95
N PHE A 153 -13.68 32.98 4.45
CA PHE A 153 -12.93 34.08 3.86
C PHE A 153 -13.71 34.68 2.67
N SER A 154 -14.25 33.83 1.78
CA SER A 154 -15.04 34.28 0.61
C SER A 154 -16.27 35.12 0.98
N ARG A 155 -16.87 34.85 2.15
CA ARG A 155 -18.07 35.55 2.64
C ARG A 155 -17.77 36.87 3.33
N ASN A 156 -16.52 37.11 3.71
CA ASN A 156 -16.13 38.36 4.38
C ASN A 156 -16.06 39.56 3.43
N GLY A 157 -16.23 39.35 2.11
CA GLY A 157 -16.22 40.41 1.11
C GLY A 157 -14.84 41.00 0.82
N VAL A 158 -13.77 40.39 1.32
CA VAL A 158 -12.39 40.75 1.02
C VAL A 158 -11.90 39.90 -0.16
N GLU A 159 -11.33 40.54 -1.19
CA GLU A 159 -10.68 39.83 -2.29
C GLU A 159 -9.47 39.05 -1.75
N GLY A 160 -9.50 37.73 -1.93
CA GLY A 160 -8.43 36.82 -1.52
C GLY A 160 -7.58 36.36 -2.69
N PRO A 161 -6.53 35.58 -2.42
CA PRO A 161 -5.76 34.90 -3.47
C PRO A 161 -6.68 34.11 -4.41
N ALA A 162 -6.52 34.30 -5.72
CA ALA A 162 -7.39 33.70 -6.73
C ALA A 162 -7.31 32.16 -6.75
N GLU A 163 -6.22 31.59 -6.26
CA GLU A 163 -5.97 30.15 -6.09
C GLU A 163 -7.00 29.49 -5.15
N PHE A 164 -7.53 30.23 -4.18
CA PHE A 164 -8.55 29.70 -3.27
C PHE A 164 -9.90 29.46 -3.97
N TYR A 165 -10.11 30.10 -5.12
CA TYR A 165 -11.37 30.11 -5.84
C TYR A 165 -11.29 29.46 -7.22
N SER A 166 -10.10 29.34 -7.79
CA SER A 166 -9.88 28.83 -9.14
C SER A 166 -8.79 27.77 -9.16
N VAL A 167 -9.21 26.53 -9.44
CA VAL A 167 -8.29 25.40 -9.66
C VAL A 167 -7.37 25.68 -10.84
N ARG A 168 -7.86 26.38 -11.87
CA ARG A 168 -7.04 26.82 -13.00
C ARG A 168 -5.88 27.71 -12.54
N VAL A 169 -6.15 28.69 -11.69
CA VAL A 169 -5.10 29.59 -11.16
C VAL A 169 -4.16 28.84 -10.22
N LEU A 170 -4.68 27.96 -9.37
CA LEU A 170 -3.86 27.11 -8.49
C LEU A 170 -2.88 26.25 -9.30
N LEU A 171 -3.37 25.53 -10.31
CA LEU A 171 -2.54 24.73 -11.22
C LEU A 171 -1.55 25.61 -12.00
N GLY A 172 -1.98 26.83 -12.36
CA GLY A 172 -1.13 27.86 -12.95
C GLY A 172 -0.05 28.39 -12.01
N ASN A 173 -0.06 28.08 -10.71
CA ASN A 173 0.97 28.54 -9.78
C ASN A 173 1.68 27.39 -9.06
N THR A 174 1.38 26.15 -9.43
CA THR A 174 1.97 24.94 -8.84
C THR A 174 2.97 24.31 -9.83
N ASP A 175 4.21 24.14 -9.41
CA ASP A 175 5.23 23.37 -10.13
C ASP A 175 5.23 21.88 -9.70
N ASN A 176 5.85 21.02 -10.51
CA ASN A 176 6.00 19.60 -10.22
C ASN A 176 7.46 19.25 -9.93
N ASP A 177 7.86 19.38 -8.67
CA ASP A 177 9.26 19.26 -8.24
C ASP A 177 9.67 17.83 -7.84
N GLU A 178 8.72 16.89 -7.73
CA GLU A 178 8.94 15.58 -7.10
C GLU A 178 9.76 14.58 -7.94
N SER A 179 10.16 14.91 -9.17
CA SER A 179 10.78 13.94 -10.10
C SER A 179 12.09 14.41 -10.74
N GLY A 180 12.95 15.08 -9.98
CA GLY A 180 14.30 15.44 -10.43
C GLY A 180 14.31 16.38 -11.65
N GLY A 181 13.30 17.25 -11.75
CA GLY A 181 13.18 18.29 -12.80
C GLY A 181 12.61 17.83 -14.15
N HIS A 182 12.56 16.53 -14.46
CA HIS A 182 12.03 16.07 -15.75
C HIS A 182 10.52 16.36 -15.91
N ASN A 183 9.73 16.02 -14.88
CA ASN A 183 8.29 16.27 -14.89
C ASN A 183 7.96 17.76 -14.77
N GLN A 184 8.84 18.56 -14.17
CA GLN A 184 8.70 20.01 -14.10
C GLN A 184 8.72 20.62 -15.50
N TYR A 185 9.69 20.26 -16.33
CA TYR A 185 9.78 20.78 -17.70
C TYR A 185 8.55 20.39 -18.55
N ILE A 186 8.11 19.13 -18.45
CA ILE A 186 6.92 18.65 -19.17
C ILE A 186 5.68 19.41 -18.69
N TRP A 187 5.51 19.57 -17.38
CA TRP A 187 4.39 20.31 -16.81
C TRP A 187 4.41 21.77 -17.27
N GLN A 188 5.53 22.47 -17.16
CA GLN A 188 5.65 23.87 -17.58
C GLN A 188 5.35 24.07 -19.06
N ALA A 189 5.78 23.13 -19.91
CA ALA A 189 5.46 23.15 -21.34
C ALA A 189 3.96 22.91 -21.59
N ALA A 190 3.38 21.89 -20.96
CA ALA A 190 1.98 21.52 -21.16
C ALA A 190 0.99 22.52 -20.52
N ARG A 191 1.38 23.14 -19.40
CA ARG A 191 0.52 24.02 -18.61
C ARG A 191 0.02 25.21 -19.42
N LYS A 192 0.87 25.81 -20.25
CA LYS A 192 0.49 26.95 -21.10
C LYS A 192 -0.66 26.61 -22.04
N ASP A 193 -0.59 25.46 -22.68
CA ASP A 193 -1.60 24.99 -23.63
C ASP A 193 -2.87 24.51 -22.92
N LEU A 194 -2.72 23.76 -21.81
CA LEU A 194 -3.81 23.17 -21.03
C LEU A 194 -4.63 24.20 -20.26
N LEU A 195 -3.97 25.23 -19.71
CA LEU A 195 -4.64 26.31 -18.97
C LEU A 195 -5.00 27.48 -19.86
N GLY A 196 -4.65 27.46 -21.15
CA GLY A 196 -4.95 28.57 -22.06
C GLY A 196 -4.24 29.86 -21.72
N GLU A 197 -3.06 29.78 -21.12
CA GLU A 197 -2.13 30.89 -21.00
C GLU A 197 -1.45 31.10 -22.36
N ARG A 198 -2.24 31.25 -23.42
CA ARG A 198 -1.71 31.72 -24.70
C ARG A 198 -1.35 33.17 -24.47
N GLU A 199 -0.05 33.40 -24.43
CA GLU A 199 0.62 34.66 -24.68
C GLU A 199 -0.29 35.62 -25.48
N ASN A 200 -0.79 36.68 -24.82
CA ASN A 200 -1.30 37.89 -25.50
C ASN A 200 -0.20 38.57 -26.37
N THR A 201 0.99 37.96 -26.50
CA THR A 201 2.06 38.34 -27.42
C THR A 201 1.69 37.97 -28.86
N ARG A 202 0.79 38.76 -29.45
CA ARG A 202 0.84 39.28 -30.83
C ARG A 202 -0.54 39.79 -31.28
N GLU A 203 -1.20 40.61 -30.46
CA GLU A 203 -1.76 41.80 -31.07
C GLU A 203 -0.57 42.72 -31.39
N ARG A 204 0.01 42.51 -32.57
CA ARG A 204 0.72 43.57 -33.28
C ARG A 204 -0.29 44.71 -33.34
N HIS A 205 -0.13 45.68 -32.45
CA HIS A 205 -0.51 47.05 -32.77
C HIS A 205 0.20 47.38 -34.09
N GLU A 206 -0.52 47.27 -35.20
CA GLU A 206 -0.31 48.25 -36.25
C GLU A 206 -0.45 49.62 -35.56
N PRO A 207 0.52 50.53 -35.72
CA PRO A 207 0.42 51.84 -35.10
C PRO A 207 -0.83 52.52 -35.68
N ALA A 208 -1.88 52.60 -34.86
CA ALA A 208 -3.01 53.46 -35.14
C ALA A 208 -2.47 54.88 -35.31
N GLN A 209 -2.76 55.46 -36.48
CA GLN A 209 -2.51 56.86 -36.74
C GLN A 209 -3.20 57.70 -35.65
N PRO A 210 -2.57 58.79 -35.18
CA PRO A 210 -3.15 59.61 -34.13
C PRO A 210 -4.36 60.36 -34.69
N SER A 211 -5.57 59.95 -34.32
CA SER A 211 -6.75 60.80 -34.39
C SER A 211 -6.96 61.47 -33.03
N LEU A 212 -6.83 62.79 -33.05
CA LEU A 212 -7.08 63.72 -31.95
C LEU A 212 -8.51 63.63 -31.40
N GLU A 213 -8.57 63.78 -30.06
CA GLU A 213 -9.65 64.35 -29.23
C GLU A 213 -10.96 63.55 -29.09
N PHE A 214 -11.28 63.11 -27.87
CA PHE A 214 -12.15 63.88 -26.96
C PHE A 214 -12.22 63.17 -25.58
N GLU A 215 -12.07 63.94 -24.50
CA GLU A 215 -12.25 63.49 -23.12
C GLU A 215 -13.74 63.22 -22.82
N SER A 216 -14.03 62.10 -22.16
CA SER A 216 -15.22 61.98 -21.30
C SER A 216 -15.00 60.89 -20.26
N GLU A 217 -15.01 61.33 -19.00
CA GLU A 217 -14.97 60.54 -17.77
C GLU A 217 -16.10 59.50 -17.71
N LEU A 218 -15.72 58.25 -17.40
CA LEU A 218 -16.38 57.35 -16.45
C LEU A 218 -15.57 56.06 -16.40
N GLU A 219 -14.63 55.98 -15.45
CA GLU A 219 -13.90 54.75 -15.12
C GLU A 219 -14.86 53.72 -14.50
N VAL A 220 -15.53 52.96 -15.36
CA VAL A 220 -15.99 51.62 -15.03
C VAL A 220 -14.83 50.70 -15.36
N GLY A 221 -14.14 50.21 -14.32
CA GLY A 221 -13.02 49.29 -14.48
C GLY A 221 -13.38 48.12 -15.41
N PRO A 222 -12.43 47.63 -16.23
CA PRO A 222 -12.71 46.60 -17.22
C PRO A 222 -13.07 45.29 -16.50
N VAL A 223 -14.36 44.97 -16.48
CA VAL A 223 -14.82 43.61 -16.24
C VAL A 223 -14.29 42.79 -17.41
N LEU A 224 -13.26 41.98 -17.16
CA LEU A 224 -12.74 40.98 -18.09
C LEU A 224 -13.77 39.84 -18.24
N SER A 225 -14.94 40.15 -18.79
CA SER A 225 -15.86 39.14 -19.28
C SER A 225 -15.31 38.58 -20.58
N HIS A 226 -14.50 37.53 -20.47
CA HIS A 226 -14.19 36.64 -21.58
C HIS A 226 -15.50 35.98 -22.05
N HIS A 227 -16.25 36.68 -22.88
CA HIS A 227 -17.39 36.11 -23.59
C HIS A 227 -16.85 35.06 -24.55
N SER A 228 -17.10 33.79 -24.26
CA SER A 228 -16.91 32.72 -25.22
C SER A 228 -17.83 33.04 -26.41
N ASN A 229 -17.26 33.55 -27.51
CA ASN A 229 -18.00 33.79 -28.74
C ASN A 229 -18.40 32.43 -29.32
N ILE A 230 -19.61 31.98 -29.03
CA ILE A 230 -20.21 30.82 -29.67
C ILE A 230 -20.50 31.23 -31.11
N ARG A 231 -19.58 30.93 -32.02
CA ARG A 231 -19.75 31.13 -33.45
C ARG A 231 -20.52 29.93 -34.00
N PHE A 232 -21.76 30.15 -34.41
CA PHE A 232 -22.51 29.17 -35.19
C PHE A 232 -21.92 29.14 -36.60
N VAL A 233 -21.42 27.98 -37.02
CA VAL A 233 -20.76 27.74 -38.31
C VAL A 233 -21.72 27.00 -39.23
N SER A 234 -21.72 27.37 -40.51
CA SER A 234 -22.63 26.76 -41.49
C SER A 234 -22.18 25.33 -41.84
N PRO A 235 -23.11 24.43 -42.21
CA PRO A 235 -22.74 23.07 -42.60
C PRO A 235 -21.75 23.08 -43.77
N GLY A 236 -20.53 22.56 -43.55
CA GLY A 236 -19.47 22.45 -44.55
C GLY A 236 -18.30 23.45 -44.39
N GLU A 237 -18.36 24.39 -43.46
CA GLU A 237 -17.23 25.28 -43.14
C GLU A 237 -16.18 24.51 -42.30
N PRO A 238 -14.90 24.42 -42.73
CA PRO A 238 -13.87 23.71 -41.98
C PRO A 238 -13.60 24.45 -40.68
N VAL A 239 -14.02 23.87 -39.56
CA VAL A 239 -13.72 24.38 -38.22
C VAL A 239 -12.37 23.82 -37.82
N GLU A 240 -11.40 24.69 -37.59
CA GLU A 240 -10.17 24.33 -36.90
C GLU A 240 -10.55 23.98 -35.45
N HIS A 241 -10.71 22.69 -35.18
CA HIS A 241 -10.97 22.20 -33.84
C HIS A 241 -9.71 22.34 -33.02
N ASP A 242 -9.68 23.34 -32.13
CA ASP A 242 -8.68 23.36 -31.07
C ASP A 242 -8.95 22.16 -30.14
N PRO A 243 -8.08 21.13 -30.14
CA PRO A 243 -8.33 19.90 -29.39
C PRO A 243 -8.35 20.14 -27.87
N LEU A 244 -7.85 21.29 -27.39
CA LEU A 244 -7.76 21.63 -25.97
C LEU A 244 -8.85 22.62 -25.51
N ALA A 245 -9.68 23.15 -26.43
CA ALA A 245 -10.75 24.08 -26.06
C ALA A 245 -11.70 23.47 -25.00
N GLY A 246 -12.04 22.19 -25.14
CA GLY A 246 -12.87 21.47 -24.17
C GLY A 246 -12.20 21.34 -22.80
N VAL A 247 -10.89 21.11 -22.76
CA VAL A 247 -10.12 20.99 -21.51
C VAL A 247 -10.09 22.33 -20.77
N ARG A 248 -9.80 23.42 -21.49
CA ARG A 248 -9.79 24.78 -20.92
C ARG A 248 -11.14 25.20 -20.37
N TYR A 249 -12.21 24.91 -21.11
CA TYR A 249 -13.57 25.13 -20.63
C TYR A 249 -13.88 24.30 -19.38
N GLY A 250 -13.41 23.05 -19.34
CA GLY A 250 -13.50 22.19 -18.16
C GLY A 250 -12.82 22.81 -16.93
N TRP A 251 -11.62 23.36 -17.07
CA TRP A 251 -10.92 24.03 -15.96
C TRP A 251 -11.61 25.32 -15.49
N GLU A 252 -12.21 26.07 -16.42
CA GLU A 252 -12.98 27.27 -16.07
C GLU A 252 -14.25 26.92 -15.28
N LYS A 253 -14.88 25.78 -15.58
CA LYS A 253 -16.09 25.30 -14.90
C LYS A 253 -15.79 24.31 -13.76
N ALA A 254 -14.52 24.13 -13.40
CA ALA A 254 -14.13 23.24 -12.32
C ALA A 254 -14.75 23.73 -10.99
N PRO A 255 -15.16 22.80 -10.10
CA PRO A 255 -15.60 23.17 -8.75
C PRO A 255 -14.51 23.97 -8.02
N PRO A 256 -14.90 24.90 -7.13
CA PRO A 256 -13.93 25.66 -6.33
C PRO A 256 -13.13 24.73 -5.41
N LEU A 257 -11.93 25.16 -5.02
CA LEU A 257 -11.02 24.36 -4.18
C LEU A 257 -11.69 23.85 -2.89
N ALA A 258 -12.50 24.67 -2.23
CA ALA A 258 -13.25 24.26 -1.04
C ALA A 258 -14.19 23.07 -1.29
N ALA A 259 -14.82 22.97 -2.47
CA ALA A 259 -15.66 21.84 -2.84
C ALA A 259 -14.83 20.57 -3.11
N LEU A 260 -13.66 20.72 -3.73
CA LEU A 260 -12.71 19.61 -3.92
C LEU A 260 -12.18 19.09 -2.58
N LEU A 261 -11.80 19.97 -1.66
CA LEU A 261 -11.36 19.60 -0.31
C LEU A 261 -12.45 18.87 0.49
N LYS A 262 -13.73 19.25 0.34
CA LYS A 262 -14.86 18.50 0.92
C LYS A 262 -14.98 17.10 0.32
N THR A 263 -14.73 16.95 -0.98
CA THR A 263 -14.67 15.63 -1.64
C THR A 263 -13.51 14.80 -1.10
N VAL A 264 -12.32 15.39 -0.90
CA VAL A 264 -11.18 14.72 -0.26
C VAL A 264 -11.53 14.26 1.16
N ALA A 265 -12.13 15.14 1.97
CA ALA A 265 -12.56 14.79 3.32
C ALA A 265 -13.57 13.65 3.33
N LYS A 266 -14.55 13.68 2.43
CA LYS A 266 -15.51 12.60 2.25
C LYS A 266 -14.81 11.30 1.85
N ALA A 267 -13.92 11.34 0.86
CA ALA A 267 -13.18 10.18 0.41
C ALA A 267 -12.32 9.57 1.53
N GLY A 268 -11.64 10.38 2.33
CA GLY A 268 -10.86 9.93 3.49
C GLY A 268 -11.71 9.27 4.57
N ARG A 269 -12.93 9.79 4.83
CA ARG A 269 -13.89 9.19 5.77
C ARG A 269 -14.48 7.88 5.26
N ASP A 270 -14.82 7.84 3.97
CA ASP A 270 -15.38 6.66 3.31
C ASP A 270 -14.32 5.56 3.10
N PHE A 271 -13.03 5.93 3.06
CA PHE A 271 -11.92 4.99 2.95
C PHE A 271 -11.82 4.11 4.20
N LYS A 272 -11.75 2.80 3.97
CA LYS A 272 -11.52 1.78 4.99
C LYS A 272 -10.19 1.12 4.68
N PRO A 273 -9.13 1.39 5.47
CA PRO A 273 -7.88 0.67 5.36
C PRO A 273 -8.16 -0.83 5.48
N GLN A 274 -7.87 -1.56 4.42
CA GLN A 274 -8.07 -3.01 4.35
C GLN A 274 -6.88 -3.59 3.62
N GLU A 275 -6.39 -4.71 4.14
CA GLU A 275 -5.48 -5.57 3.42
C GLU A 275 -6.30 -6.59 2.62
N GLU A 276 -5.63 -7.33 1.75
CA GLU A 276 -6.22 -8.47 1.07
C GLU A 276 -5.49 -9.78 1.44
N GLY A 277 -6.15 -10.90 1.20
CA GLY A 277 -5.56 -12.22 1.36
C GLY A 277 -5.34 -12.66 2.82
N VAL A 278 -4.17 -13.26 3.08
CA VAL A 278 -3.81 -13.86 4.37
C VAL A 278 -3.85 -12.83 5.51
N ILE A 279 -3.44 -11.59 5.22
CA ILE A 279 -3.35 -10.52 6.23
C ILE A 279 -4.75 -10.10 6.66
N ASP A 280 -5.67 -9.88 5.72
CA ASP A 280 -7.09 -9.60 6.01
C ASP A 280 -7.74 -10.71 6.83
N ALA A 281 -7.54 -11.96 6.40
CA ALA A 281 -8.06 -13.12 7.13
C ALA A 281 -7.52 -13.19 8.57
N ALA A 282 -6.23 -12.95 8.77
CA ALA A 282 -5.63 -12.93 10.11
C ALA A 282 -6.19 -11.77 10.97
N LEU A 283 -6.41 -10.60 10.38
CA LEU A 283 -6.81 -9.37 11.08
C LEU A 283 -8.33 -9.15 11.19
N GLU A 284 -9.15 -10.07 10.69
CA GLU A 284 -10.62 -9.93 10.65
C GLU A 284 -11.27 -9.65 12.02
N SER A 285 -10.65 -10.06 13.14
CA SER A 285 -11.13 -9.73 14.48
C SER A 285 -10.45 -8.50 15.07
N ARG A 286 -11.28 -7.68 15.74
CA ARG A 286 -10.82 -6.52 16.52
C ARG A 286 -9.86 -6.88 17.66
N GLN A 287 -9.98 -8.08 18.25
CA GLN A 287 -9.07 -8.52 19.33
C GLN A 287 -7.84 -9.23 18.76
N GLY A 288 -6.66 -8.78 19.17
CA GLY A 288 -5.35 -9.26 18.71
C GLY A 288 -4.86 -10.52 19.41
N SER A 289 -5.61 -11.62 19.31
CA SER A 289 -5.13 -12.90 19.82
C SER A 289 -4.20 -13.57 18.80
N VAL A 290 -2.93 -13.76 19.18
CA VAL A 290 -1.91 -14.43 18.35
C VAL A 290 -2.41 -15.78 17.84
N LYS A 291 -3.05 -16.59 18.69
CA LYS A 291 -3.63 -17.89 18.28
C LYS A 291 -4.68 -17.74 17.19
N THR A 292 -5.60 -16.79 17.32
CA THR A 292 -6.68 -16.60 16.35
C THR A 292 -6.14 -16.09 15.02
N GLN A 293 -5.18 -15.16 15.05
CA GLN A 293 -4.53 -14.64 13.86
C GLN A 293 -3.80 -15.76 13.10
N TYR A 294 -2.97 -16.53 13.80
CA TYR A 294 -2.25 -17.66 13.23
C TYR A 294 -3.21 -18.69 12.62
N LEU A 295 -4.25 -19.10 13.36
CA LEU A 295 -5.20 -20.10 12.90
C LEU A 295 -5.98 -19.65 11.66
N ARG A 296 -6.36 -18.37 11.57
CA ARG A 296 -7.02 -17.83 10.38
C ARG A 296 -6.08 -17.72 9.20
N ALA A 297 -4.84 -17.29 9.42
CA ALA A 297 -3.82 -17.25 8.39
C ALA A 297 -3.55 -18.65 7.82
N LEU A 298 -3.36 -19.63 8.69
CA LEU A 298 -3.17 -21.04 8.32
C LEU A 298 -4.37 -21.58 7.54
N ALA A 299 -5.59 -21.35 8.04
CA ALA A 299 -6.79 -21.80 7.35
C ALA A 299 -6.99 -21.13 5.99
N TYR A 300 -6.71 -19.83 5.86
CA TYR A 300 -6.78 -19.13 4.59
C TYR A 300 -5.82 -19.74 3.57
N LEU A 301 -4.56 -19.98 3.97
CA LEU A 301 -3.56 -20.62 3.11
C LEU A 301 -3.98 -22.03 2.70
N LEU A 302 -4.48 -22.84 3.63
CA LEU A 302 -4.92 -24.19 3.31
C LEU A 302 -6.17 -24.21 2.41
N ILE A 303 -7.20 -23.44 2.76
CA ILE A 303 -8.52 -23.55 2.11
C ILE A 303 -8.61 -22.73 0.83
N ILE A 304 -8.13 -21.47 0.85
CA ILE A 304 -8.31 -20.53 -0.27
C ILE A 304 -7.17 -20.66 -1.26
N VAL A 305 -5.92 -20.75 -0.78
CA VAL A 305 -4.75 -20.83 -1.66
C VAL A 305 -4.54 -22.27 -2.16
N ASN A 306 -4.59 -23.25 -1.26
CA ASN A 306 -4.26 -24.64 -1.56
C ASN A 306 -5.47 -25.58 -1.72
N ASN A 307 -6.70 -25.04 -1.66
CA ASN A 307 -7.95 -25.78 -1.92
C ASN A 307 -8.20 -27.00 -1.03
N PHE A 308 -7.69 -27.02 0.21
CA PHE A 308 -7.98 -28.07 1.17
C PHE A 308 -9.45 -28.04 1.63
N THR A 309 -10.02 -29.23 1.83
CA THR A 309 -11.31 -29.38 2.50
C THR A 309 -11.09 -29.40 4.01
N LEU A 310 -11.82 -28.57 4.75
CA LEU A 310 -11.69 -28.48 6.21
C LEU A 310 -12.38 -29.65 6.91
N THR A 311 -11.66 -30.76 7.08
CA THR A 311 -12.13 -31.95 7.79
C THR A 311 -11.83 -31.87 9.29
N THR A 312 -12.46 -32.74 10.09
CA THR A 312 -12.19 -32.81 11.54
C THR A 312 -10.75 -33.22 11.86
N PRO A 313 -10.16 -34.23 11.20
CA PRO A 313 -8.75 -34.57 11.40
C PRO A 313 -7.81 -33.42 11.05
N LEU A 314 -8.05 -32.72 9.93
CA LEU A 314 -7.25 -31.55 9.55
C LEU A 314 -7.32 -30.44 10.60
N MET A 315 -8.51 -30.09 11.09
CA MET A 315 -8.66 -29.07 12.14
C MET A 315 -7.96 -29.46 13.45
N ARG A 316 -7.95 -30.75 13.83
CA ARG A 316 -7.19 -31.23 15.00
C ARG A 316 -5.68 -31.19 14.76
N ALA A 317 -5.24 -31.51 13.55
CA ALA A 317 -3.84 -31.36 13.17
C ALA A 317 -3.41 -29.88 13.23
N MET A 318 -4.26 -28.95 12.77
CA MET A 318 -4.02 -27.51 12.83
C MET A 318 -3.81 -27.00 14.26
N SER A 319 -4.57 -27.49 15.25
CA SER A 319 -4.34 -27.08 16.65
C SER A 319 -2.98 -27.55 17.17
N ILE A 320 -2.53 -28.76 16.80
CA ILE A 320 -1.20 -29.27 17.17
C ILE A 320 -0.11 -28.46 16.47
N ILE A 321 -0.25 -28.24 15.16
CA ILE A 321 0.67 -27.42 14.36
C ILE A 321 0.80 -26.02 14.96
N ALA A 322 -0.31 -25.39 15.35
CA ALA A 322 -0.30 -24.07 15.97
C ALA A 322 0.50 -24.03 17.29
N ASN A 323 0.34 -25.04 18.15
CA ASN A 323 1.13 -25.16 19.39
C ASN A 323 2.64 -25.34 19.13
N VAL A 324 3.00 -26.00 18.02
CA VAL A 324 4.41 -26.22 17.62
C VAL A 324 5.01 -24.99 16.97
N VAL A 325 4.24 -24.27 16.14
CA VAL A 325 4.72 -23.08 15.44
C VAL A 325 4.81 -21.89 16.39
N ILE A 326 3.74 -21.58 17.13
CA ILE A 326 3.70 -20.46 18.08
C ILE A 326 4.69 -20.69 19.23
N ASN A 327 4.71 -21.89 19.80
CA ASN A 327 5.71 -22.32 20.79
C ASN A 327 5.92 -21.33 21.97
N LEU A 328 4.83 -20.74 22.47
CA LEU A 328 4.84 -19.88 23.65
C LEU A 328 4.23 -20.64 24.84
N PRO A 329 4.81 -20.55 26.05
CA PRO A 329 4.36 -21.33 27.21
C PRO A 329 2.92 -21.00 27.64
N ASP A 330 2.49 -19.76 27.44
CA ASP A 330 1.17 -19.27 27.84
C ASP A 330 0.10 -19.42 26.74
N VAL A 331 0.47 -20.02 25.61
CA VAL A 331 -0.43 -20.22 24.47
C VAL A 331 -0.69 -21.71 24.28
N ASP A 332 -1.87 -22.15 24.71
CA ASP A 332 -2.41 -23.47 24.39
C ASP A 332 -3.52 -23.31 23.33
N VAL A 333 -3.34 -23.98 22.20
CA VAL A 333 -4.30 -23.99 21.09
C VAL A 333 -5.07 -25.30 21.07
N THR A 334 -6.38 -25.22 21.30
CA THR A 334 -7.26 -26.39 21.30
C THR A 334 -8.01 -26.53 19.97
N TYR A 335 -8.58 -27.71 19.72
CA TYR A 335 -9.50 -27.92 18.59
C TYR A 335 -10.70 -26.95 18.61
N ASP A 336 -11.19 -26.58 19.81
CA ASP A 336 -12.30 -25.63 19.94
C ASP A 336 -11.89 -24.21 19.51
N ASP A 337 -10.63 -23.82 19.76
CA ASP A 337 -10.09 -22.55 19.27
C ASP A 337 -10.05 -22.52 17.73
N VAL A 338 -9.65 -23.63 17.09
CA VAL A 338 -9.70 -23.76 15.63
C VAL A 338 -11.13 -23.61 15.12
N ARG A 339 -12.08 -24.34 15.70
CA ARG A 339 -13.49 -24.26 15.31
C ARG A 339 -14.07 -22.86 15.47
N LYS A 340 -13.74 -22.16 16.58
CA LYS A 340 -14.18 -20.79 16.84
C LYS A 340 -13.54 -19.80 15.87
N ALA A 341 -12.23 -19.92 15.62
CA ALA A 341 -11.51 -19.07 14.67
C ALA A 341 -12.07 -19.20 13.25
N LEU A 342 -12.52 -20.41 12.89
CA LEU A 342 -12.98 -20.79 11.55
C LEU A 342 -14.50 -20.94 11.42
N SER A 343 -15.28 -20.32 12.33
CA SER A 343 -16.74 -20.36 12.25
C SER A 343 -17.23 -19.99 10.83
N HIS A 344 -18.35 -20.59 10.38
CA HIS A 344 -18.85 -20.49 8.99
C HIS A 344 -18.91 -19.06 8.42
N ARG A 345 -19.09 -18.05 9.27
CA ARG A 345 -19.10 -16.63 8.89
C ARG A 345 -17.75 -16.17 8.33
N ALA A 346 -16.64 -16.59 8.94
CA ALA A 346 -15.29 -16.23 8.51
C ALA A 346 -14.95 -16.86 7.14
N ILE A 347 -15.18 -18.17 7.00
CA ILE A 347 -14.87 -18.89 5.75
C ILE A 347 -15.74 -18.40 4.58
N GLY A 348 -17.03 -18.13 4.83
CA GLY A 348 -17.93 -17.62 3.81
C GLY A 348 -17.48 -16.26 3.26
N HIS A 349 -16.99 -15.39 4.13
CA HIS A 349 -16.47 -14.08 3.75
C HIS A 349 -15.23 -14.19 2.84
N TRP A 350 -14.27 -15.05 3.16
CA TRP A 350 -13.05 -15.23 2.34
C TRP A 350 -13.36 -15.70 0.91
N LYS A 351 -14.32 -16.63 0.75
CA LYS A 351 -14.74 -17.13 -0.58
C LYS A 351 -15.41 -16.07 -1.44
N THR A 352 -16.10 -15.10 -0.83
CA THR A 352 -16.74 -14.01 -1.59
C THR A 352 -15.73 -12.96 -2.04
N ARG A 353 -14.69 -12.69 -1.24
CA ARG A 353 -13.65 -11.71 -1.58
C ARG A 353 -12.65 -12.21 -2.62
N GLY A 354 -12.28 -13.50 -2.56
CA GLY A 354 -11.36 -14.11 -3.53
C GLY A 354 -11.89 -14.22 -4.97
N LYS A 355 -13.14 -13.82 -5.23
CA LYS A 355 -13.77 -13.86 -6.56
C LYS A 355 -13.81 -12.51 -7.28
N LYS A 356 -13.14 -11.46 -6.81
CA LYS A 356 -13.06 -10.22 -7.59
C LYS A 356 -12.44 -10.54 -8.96
N PRO A 357 -13.13 -10.25 -10.08
CA PRO A 357 -12.59 -10.50 -11.41
C PRO A 357 -11.35 -9.62 -11.59
N SER A 358 -10.23 -10.27 -11.89
CA SER A 358 -8.98 -9.66 -12.34
C SER A 358 -9.16 -8.92 -13.66
#